data_AF-A0A418M9P7-F1
#
_entry.id   AF-A0A418M9P7-F1
#
_cell.length_a   1.000
_cell.length_b   1.000
_cell.length_c   1.000
_cell.angle_alpha   90.00
_cell.angle_beta   90.00
_cell.angle_gamma   90.00
#
_symmetry.space_group_name_H-M   'P 1'
#
loop_
_entity.id
_entity.type
_entity.pdbx_description
1 polymer ?
#
loop_
_entity_poly.entity_id
_entity_poly.type
_entity_poly.pdbx_seq_one_letter_code
_entity_poly.pdbx_strand_id
1 'polypeptide(L)'
;MRLGLNIEYEGRNYDILELPEEAFVHMIPGLTEEQFQDVDLYFQPYWADATRRRQHLLQFAAQRMGASLDYLMLNRAEIVFTVQDLAEYAQEHAHANLGGQLS
;
A
#
# COMPACT_ATOMS: atom_id res chain seq x y z
N MET A 1 11.66 -7.01 0.09
CA MET A 1 12.26 -5.66 0.28
C MET A 1 11.69 -5.14 1.60
N ARG A 2 12.52 -4.69 2.55
CA ARG A 2 12.05 -4.13 3.83
C ARG A 2 11.81 -2.63 3.65
N LEU A 3 10.69 -2.11 4.14
CA LEU A 3 10.44 -0.66 4.11
C LEU A 3 11.26 0.07 5.18
N GLY A 4 11.77 -0.65 6.19
CA GLY A 4 12.56 -0.06 7.27
C GLY A 4 11.72 0.66 8.32
N LEU A 5 10.40 0.68 8.15
CA LEU A 5 9.41 1.11 9.14
C LEU A 5 9.10 -0.06 10.08
N ASN A 6 9.65 0.00 11.29
CA ASN A 6 9.34 -0.95 12.36
C ASN A 6 8.18 -0.42 13.20
N ILE A 7 7.16 -1.25 13.38
CA ILE A 7 5.95 -0.92 14.15
C ILE A 7 5.80 -1.91 15.29
N GLU A 8 5.55 -1.38 16.49
CA GLU A 8 5.23 -2.20 17.65
C GLU A 8 3.73 -2.57 17.63
N TYR A 9 3.43 -3.86 17.59
CA TYR A 9 2.08 -4.42 17.65
C TYR A 9 2.07 -5.61 18.62
N GLU A 10 1.14 -5.64 19.57
CA GLU A 10 1.05 -6.67 20.63
C GLU A 10 2.38 -6.96 21.36
N GLY A 11 3.21 -5.93 21.58
CA GLY A 11 4.49 -6.04 22.27
C GLY A 11 5.61 -6.69 21.44
N ARG A 12 5.44 -6.79 20.11
CA ARG A 12 6.46 -7.26 19.17
C ARG A 12 6.70 -6.21 18.07
N ASN A 13 7.92 -6.13 17.57
CA ASN A 13 8.28 -5.27 16.45
C ASN A 13 8.13 -6.01 15.13
N TYR A 14 7.39 -5.41 14.20
CA TYR A 14 7.16 -5.91 12.85
C TYR A 14 7.69 -4.91 11.83
N ASP A 15 8.22 -5.39 10.70
CA ASP A 15 8.24 -4.55 9.49
C ASP A 15 6.78 -4.34 9.06
N ILE A 16 6.42 -3.13 8.67
CA ILE A 16 5.04 -2.78 8.31
C ILE A 16 4.42 -3.75 7.27
N LEU A 17 5.23 -4.30 6.36
CA LEU A 17 4.74 -5.25 5.35
C LEU A 17 4.44 -6.64 5.93
N GLU A 18 5.07 -6.98 7.05
CA GLU A 18 4.96 -8.27 7.75
C GLU A 18 3.90 -8.23 8.86
N LEU A 19 3.18 -7.12 9.03
CA LEU A 19 2.08 -7.01 9.98
C LEU A 19 0.96 -8.02 9.66
N PRO A 20 0.25 -8.52 10.70
CA PRO A 20 -1.03 -9.17 10.51
C PRO A 20 -1.97 -8.30 9.67
N GLU A 21 -2.81 -8.92 8.84
CA GLU A 21 -3.70 -8.18 7.92
C GLU A 21 -4.66 -7.26 8.67
N GLU A 22 -5.28 -7.77 9.73
CA GLU A 22 -6.09 -7.00 10.67
C GLU A 22 -5.35 -5.78 11.25
N ALA A 23 -4.06 -5.88 11.52
CA ALA A 23 -3.28 -4.74 12.00
C ALA A 23 -2.96 -3.77 10.86
N PHE A 24 -2.58 -4.29 9.69
CA PHE A 24 -2.21 -3.49 8.52
C PHE A 24 -3.35 -2.59 8.02
N VAL A 25 -4.59 -3.07 8.06
CA VAL A 25 -5.78 -2.32 7.62
C VAL A 25 -5.95 -1.01 8.39
N HIS A 26 -5.62 -1.02 9.68
CA HIS A 26 -5.74 0.13 10.56
C HIS A 26 -4.53 1.06 10.52
N MET A 27 -3.45 0.64 9.83
CA MET A 27 -2.20 1.39 9.78
C MET A 27 -2.17 2.45 8.70
N ILE A 28 -3.13 2.50 7.77
CA ILE A 28 -3.15 3.47 6.68
C ILE A 28 -4.08 4.60 7.06
N PRO A 29 -3.56 5.73 7.59
CA PRO A 29 -4.41 6.79 8.07
C PRO A 29 -5.14 7.41 6.88
N GLY A 30 -6.44 7.62 7.03
CA GLY A 30 -7.26 8.21 5.96
C GLY A 30 -7.93 7.23 5.01
N LEU A 31 -7.63 5.91 5.10
CA LEU A 31 -8.45 4.87 4.47
C LEU A 31 -9.39 4.23 5.48
N THR A 32 -10.62 3.96 5.05
CA THR A 32 -11.51 3.04 5.75
C THR A 32 -11.16 1.58 5.42
N GLU A 33 -11.59 0.63 6.25
CA GLU A 33 -11.40 -0.81 6.01
C GLU A 33 -12.04 -1.25 4.69
N GLU A 34 -13.22 -0.72 4.35
CA GLU A 34 -13.90 -1.02 3.08
C GLU A 34 -13.08 -0.54 1.88
N GLN A 35 -12.60 0.71 1.91
CA GLN A 35 -11.73 1.25 0.87
C GLN A 35 -10.42 0.47 0.75
N PHE A 36 -9.86 0.02 1.87
CA PHE A 36 -8.69 -0.85 1.85
C PHE A 36 -8.98 -2.15 1.08
N GLN A 37 -10.08 -2.82 1.42
CA GLN A 37 -10.45 -4.09 0.80
C GLN A 37 -10.71 -3.92 -0.70
N ASP A 38 -11.37 -2.84 -1.10
CA ASP A 38 -11.60 -2.51 -2.51
C ASP A 38 -10.27 -2.36 -3.28
N VAL A 39 -9.30 -1.66 -2.69
CA VAL A 39 -7.98 -1.48 -3.31
C VAL A 39 -7.21 -2.79 -3.35
N ASP A 40 -7.21 -3.58 -2.27
CA ASP A 40 -6.51 -4.86 -2.20
C ASP A 40 -7.05 -5.84 -3.26
N LEU A 41 -8.37 -5.95 -3.36
CA LEU A 41 -9.06 -6.76 -4.37
C LEU A 41 -8.75 -6.27 -5.80
N TYR A 42 -8.75 -4.96 -6.02
CA TYR A 42 -8.43 -4.39 -7.32
C TYR A 42 -6.98 -4.65 -7.74
N PHE A 43 -6.03 -4.60 -6.79
CA PHE A 43 -4.61 -4.82 -7.04
C PHE A 43 -4.20 -6.30 -7.11
N GLN A 44 -5.01 -7.22 -6.60
CA GLN A 44 -4.72 -8.65 -6.57
C GLN A 44 -4.36 -9.26 -7.94
N PRO A 45 -5.05 -8.94 -9.06
CA PRO A 45 -4.70 -9.46 -10.39
C PRO A 45 -3.35 -8.97 -10.92
N TYR A 46 -2.87 -7.81 -10.45
CA TYR A 46 -1.61 -7.20 -10.87
C TYR A 46 -0.42 -7.67 -10.00
N TRP A 47 -0.67 -7.90 -8.70
CA TRP A 47 0.33 -8.33 -7.73
C TRP A 47 -0.24 -9.41 -6.78
N ALA A 48 -0.02 -10.68 -7.15
CA ALA A 48 -0.50 -11.82 -6.36
C ALA A 48 0.16 -11.95 -4.98
N ASP A 49 1.43 -11.56 -4.86
CA ASP A 49 2.16 -11.57 -3.58
C ASP A 49 1.63 -10.49 -2.65
N ALA A 50 1.18 -10.89 -1.45
CA ALA A 50 0.54 -10.00 -0.49
C ALA A 50 1.50 -8.89 0.00
N THR A 51 2.76 -9.24 0.25
CA THR A 51 3.80 -8.29 0.70
C THR A 51 3.99 -7.18 -0.34
N ARG A 52 4.12 -7.58 -1.61
CA ARG A 52 4.27 -6.66 -2.74
C ARG A 52 3.01 -5.82 -2.97
N ARG A 53 1.83 -6.40 -2.84
CA ARG A 53 0.57 -5.69 -2.98
C ARG A 53 0.38 -4.64 -1.89
N ARG A 54 0.69 -4.98 -0.64
CA ARG A 54 0.73 -4.04 0.50
C ARG A 54 1.67 -2.87 0.25
N GLN A 55 2.85 -3.13 -0.32
CA GLN A 55 3.78 -2.07 -0.71
C GLN A 55 3.16 -1.13 -1.75
N HIS A 56 2.51 -1.67 -2.80
CA HIS A 56 1.84 -0.86 -3.81
C HIS A 56 0.67 -0.06 -3.25
N LEU A 57 -0.09 -0.64 -2.33
CA LEU A 57 -1.19 0.04 -1.65
C LEU A 57 -0.68 1.23 -0.82
N LEU A 58 0.39 1.05 -0.05
CA LEU A 58 1.04 2.13 0.69
C LEU A 58 1.58 3.24 -0.22
N GLN A 59 2.18 2.86 -1.35
CA GLN A 59 2.70 3.83 -2.33
C GLN A 59 1.56 4.60 -3.01
N PHE A 60 0.48 3.92 -3.38
CA PHE A 60 -0.72 4.54 -3.93
C PHE A 60 -1.30 5.56 -2.95
N ALA A 61 -1.51 5.16 -1.69
CA ALA A 61 -2.00 6.05 -0.64
C ALA A 61 -1.11 7.29 -0.48
N ALA A 62 0.22 7.11 -0.49
CA ALA A 62 1.17 8.22 -0.35
C ALA A 62 1.11 9.18 -1.54
N GLN A 63 1.01 8.65 -2.77
CA GLN A 63 0.83 9.44 -3.99
C GLN A 63 -0.48 10.24 -3.96
N ARG A 64 -1.58 9.64 -3.51
CA ARG A 64 -2.87 10.33 -3.39
C ARG A 64 -2.84 11.50 -2.42
N MET A 65 -2.05 11.41 -1.36
CA MET A 65 -1.85 12.50 -0.41
C MET A 65 -0.80 13.52 -0.87
N GLY A 66 -0.11 13.29 -2.00
CA GLY A 66 1.02 14.11 -2.44
C GLY A 66 2.16 14.12 -1.43
N ALA A 67 2.35 13.01 -0.71
CA ALA A 67 3.21 12.94 0.46
C ALA A 67 4.18 11.74 0.41
N SER A 68 5.21 11.75 1.25
CA SER A 68 6.04 10.57 1.49
C SER A 68 5.29 9.55 2.35
N LEU A 69 5.74 8.29 2.31
CA LEU A 69 5.19 7.22 3.13
C LEU A 69 5.28 7.54 4.64
N ASP A 70 6.39 8.12 5.08
CA ASP A 70 6.56 8.53 6.48
C ASP A 70 5.55 9.60 6.89
N TYR A 71 5.23 10.53 5.98
CA TYR A 71 4.26 11.59 6.24
C TYR A 71 2.82 11.08 6.23
N LEU A 72 2.53 10.06 5.42
CA LEU A 72 1.24 9.37 5.42
C LEU A 72 0.95 8.74 6.79
N MET A 73 1.96 8.15 7.44
CA MET A 73 1.80 7.57 8.77
C MET A 73 1.57 8.61 9.89
N LEU A 74 1.94 9.87 9.64
CA LEU A 74 1.84 10.96 10.62
C LEU A 74 0.55 11.79 10.45
N ASN A 75 -0.09 11.76 9.28
CA ASN A 75 -1.23 12.63 8.95
C ASN A 75 -2.50 11.80 8.72
N ARG A 76 -3.60 12.16 9.40
CA ARG A 76 -4.88 11.44 9.33
C ARG A 76 -5.89 12.03 8.34
N ALA A 77 -5.43 12.80 7.36
CA ALA A 77 -6.32 13.34 6.34
C ALA A 77 -6.98 12.21 5.53
N GLU A 78 -8.27 12.34 5.22
CA GLU A 78 -9.00 11.36 4.43
C GLU A 78 -8.40 11.23 3.03
N ILE A 79 -8.26 9.98 2.57
CA ILE A 79 -7.76 9.65 1.24
C ILE A 79 -8.96 9.43 0.34
N VAL A 80 -9.11 10.30 -0.65
CA VAL A 80 -10.17 10.22 -1.67
C VAL A 80 -9.56 9.80 -3.01
N PHE A 81 -10.14 8.75 -3.59
CA PHE A 81 -9.74 8.20 -4.88
C PHE A 81 -10.94 7.57 -5.59
N THR A 82 -10.80 7.39 -6.89
CA THR A 82 -11.77 6.79 -7.81
C THR A 82 -11.19 5.51 -8.42
N VAL A 83 -12.04 4.72 -9.09
CA VAL A 83 -11.59 3.55 -9.86
C VAL A 83 -10.61 3.94 -10.97
N GLN A 84 -10.75 5.14 -11.54
CA GLN A 84 -9.82 5.65 -12.54
C GLN A 84 -8.43 5.86 -11.96
N ASP A 85 -8.32 6.39 -10.73
CA ASP A 85 -7.03 6.55 -10.06
C ASP A 85 -6.33 5.20 -9.82
N LEU A 86 -7.10 4.15 -9.49
CA LEU A 86 -6.56 2.80 -9.32
C LEU A 86 -6.07 2.20 -10.64
N ALA A 87 -6.83 2.42 -11.72
CA ALA A 87 -6.47 1.95 -13.05
C ALA A 87 -5.18 2.61 -13.55
N GLU A 88 -5.06 3.93 -13.38
CA GLU A 88 -3.87 4.71 -13.75
C GLU A 88 -2.64 4.21 -12.97
N TYR A 89 -2.76 4.08 -11.64
CA TYR A 89 -1.68 3.55 -10.81
C TYR A 89 -1.26 2.13 -11.24
N ALA A 90 -2.23 1.24 -11.44
CA ALA A 90 -1.96 -0.14 -11.83
C ALA A 90 -1.28 -0.21 -13.20
N GLN A 91 -1.69 0.60 -14.18
CA GLN A 91 -1.04 0.65 -15.48
C GLN A 91 0.40 1.13 -15.37
N GLU A 92 0.64 2.25 -14.69
CA GLU A 92 1.99 2.82 -14.53
C GLU A 92 2.97 1.84 -13.87
N HIS A 93 2.51 1.09 -12.87
CA HIS A 93 3.37 0.27 -12.03
C HIS A 93 3.36 -1.24 -12.38
N ALA A 94 2.35 -1.76 -13.07
CA ALA A 94 2.33 -3.15 -13.52
C ALA A 94 3.28 -3.38 -14.70
N HIS A 95 3.48 -2.39 -15.57
CA HIS A 95 4.43 -2.48 -16.69
C HIS A 95 5.90 -2.52 -16.24
N ALA A 96 6.22 -1.96 -15.06
CA ALA A 96 7.56 -2.02 -14.49
C ALA A 96 8.04 -3.46 -14.18
N ASN A 97 7.14 -4.45 -14.14
CA ASN A 97 7.46 -5.85 -13.89
C ASN A 97 7.95 -6.63 -15.11
N LEU A 98 7.78 -6.09 -16.32
CA LEU A 98 8.22 -6.74 -17.56
C LEU A 98 9.58 -6.22 -18.07
N GLY A 99 10.18 -5.22 -17.40
CA GLY A 99 11.47 -4.63 -17.76
C GLY A 99 12.70 -5.21 -17.04
N GLY A 100 12.52 -6.20 -16.16
CA GLY A 100 13.57 -6.69 -15.24
C GLY A 100 14.29 -7.98 -15.65
N GLN A 101 14.16 -8.43 -16.91
CA GLN A 101 14.87 -9.61 -17.42
C GLN A 101 15.57 -9.32 -18.76
N LEU A 102 16.33 -8.23 -18.85
CA LEU A 102 17.36 -8.08 -19.89
C LEU A 102 18.56 -7.33 -19.30
N SER A 103 19.43 -8.06 -18.61
CA SER A 103 20.85 -7.75 -18.40
C SER A 103 21.61 -9.04 -18.13
#